data_AF-A0A7C1I4E5-F1
#
_entry.id   AF-A0A7C1I4E5-F1
#
_cell.length_a   1.000
_cell.length_b   1.000
_cell.length_c   1.000
_cell.angle_alpha   90.00
_cell.angle_beta   90.00
_cell.angle_gamma   90.00
#
_symmetry.space_group_name_H-M   'P 1'
#
loop_
_entity.id
_entity.type
_entity.pdbx_description
1 polymer ?
#
loop_
_entity_poly.entity_id
_entity_poly.type
_entity_poly.pdbx_seq_one_letter_code
_entity_poly.pdbx_strand_id
1 'polypeptide(L)' 'MVVLAVLGAAEAKTLKGTVTGPDGTPVDGAAVSVYAAQLKVESLAFEVQPVGQTTTCSSGLFSVETDVQMPSSEGG' A
#
# COMPACT_ATOMS: atom_id res chain seq x y z
N MET A 1 16.55 0.75 -0.51
CA MET A 1 15.61 1.00 -1.62
C MET A 1 14.22 1.15 -0.99
N VAL A 2 13.53 2.27 -1.22
CA VAL A 2 12.17 2.50 -0.70
C VAL A 2 11.23 2.45 -1.90
N VAL A 3 10.32 1.48 -1.90
CA VAL A 3 9.29 1.34 -2.96
C VAL A 3 8.01 1.97 -2.43
N LEU A 4 7.51 3.01 -3.10
CA LEU A 4 6.18 3.56 -2.86
C LEU A 4 5.19 2.91 -3.83
N ALA A 5 4.13 2.31 -3.28
CA ALA A 5 2.96 1.89 -4.05
C ALA A 5 1.77 2.81 -3.70
N VAL A 6 1.07 3.32 -4.71
CA VAL A 6 -0.14 4.15 -4.56
C VAL A 6 -1.31 3.38 -5.17
N LEU A 7 -2.39 3.20 -4.41
CA LEU A 7 -3.57 2.42 -4.83
C LEU A 7 -4.82 3.30 -4.88
N GLY A 8 -5.61 3.10 -5.93
CA GLY A 8 -6.97 3.65 -6.04
C GLY A 8 -7.97 2.85 -5.21
N ALA A 9 -9.03 3.54 -4.78
CA ALA A 9 -9.99 3.07 -3.80
C ALA A 9 -10.65 1.71 -4.14
N ALA A 10 -10.26 0.67 -3.42
CA ALA A 10 -11.04 -0.54 -3.22
C ALA A 10 -10.74 -1.04 -1.81
N GLU A 11 -11.78 -1.41 -1.08
CA GLU A 11 -11.76 -1.91 0.31
C GLU A 11 -10.53 -2.78 0.57
N ALA A 12 -9.68 -2.36 1.50
CA ALA A 12 -8.33 -2.88 1.56
C ALA A 12 -8.32 -4.24 2.28
N LYS A 13 -8.00 -5.31 1.54
CA LYS A 13 -8.23 -6.72 1.95
C LYS A 13 -6.96 -7.57 1.99
N THR A 14 -5.79 -6.93 2.03
CA THR A 14 -4.42 -7.48 1.89
C THR A 14 -3.78 -7.08 0.55
N LEU A 15 -2.62 -6.43 0.63
CA LEU A 15 -1.71 -6.18 -0.48
C LEU A 15 -0.61 -7.22 -0.52
N LYS A 16 -0.39 -7.81 -1.70
CA LYS A 16 0.69 -8.78 -1.93
C LYS A 16 1.50 -8.36 -3.14
N GLY A 17 2.80 -8.60 -3.10
CA GLY A 17 3.67 -8.32 -4.23
C GLY A 17 5.07 -8.89 -4.05
N THR A 18 5.91 -8.65 -5.05
CA THR A 18 7.31 -9.05 -5.06
C THR A 18 8.18 -7.83 -5.31
N VAL A 19 9.24 -7.65 -4.53
CA VAL A 19 10.27 -6.65 -4.79
C VAL A 19 11.43 -7.33 -5.52
N THR A 20 11.74 -6.84 -6.72
CA THR A 20 12.89 -7.27 -7.51
C THR A 20 13.86 -6.11 -7.72
N GLY A 21 15.14 -6.45 -7.84
CA GLY A 21 16.19 -5.52 -8.27
C GLY A 21 16.08 -5.18 -9.76
N PRO A 22 16.92 -4.26 -10.25
CA PRO A 22 16.94 -3.85 -11.65
C PRO A 22 17.26 -5.00 -12.63
N ASP A 23 17.93 -6.03 -12.14
CA ASP A 23 18.29 -7.26 -12.85
C ASP A 23 17.17 -8.32 -12.84
N GLY A 24 16.06 -8.06 -12.15
CA GLY A 24 14.95 -9.00 -11.96
C GLY A 24 15.13 -9.95 -10.78
N THR A 25 16.24 -9.88 -10.03
CA THR A 25 16.51 -10.75 -8.88
C THR A 25 15.64 -10.33 -7.68
N PRO A 26 14.99 -11.25 -6.96
CA PRO A 26 14.24 -10.90 -5.76
C PRO A 26 15.12 -10.27 -4.66
N VAL A 27 14.58 -9.28 -3.95
CA VAL A 27 15.30 -8.58 -2.87
C VAL A 27 14.79 -9.05 -1.53
N ASP A 28 15.65 -9.68 -0.73
CA ASP A 28 15.37 -10.05 0.66
C ASP A 28 15.54 -8.85 1.61
N GLY A 29 14.70 -8.76 2.63
CA GLY A 29 14.78 -7.73 3.67
C GLY A 29 14.47 -6.30 3.21
N ALA A 30 13.84 -6.12 2.03
CA ALA A 30 13.42 -4.81 1.57
C ALA A 30 12.29 -4.27 2.45
N ALA A 31 12.45 -3.04 2.96
CA ALA A 31 11.40 -2.37 3.70
C ALA A 31 10.30 -1.87 2.75
N VAL A 32 9.06 -2.28 3.00
CA VAL A 32 7.86 -1.88 2.26
C VAL A 32 6.99 -1.04 3.19
N SER A 33 6.66 0.18 2.77
CA SER A 33 5.73 1.07 3.47
C SER A 33 4.56 1.40 2.55
N VAL A 34 3.35 1.15 3.02
CA VAL A 34 2.12 1.34 2.26
C VAL A 34 1.38 2.56 2.81
N TYR A 35 0.96 3.43 1.90
CA TYR A 35 0.16 4.60 2.20
C TYR A 35 -1.16 4.54 1.45
N ALA A 36 -2.25 4.86 2.12
CA ALA A 36 -3.51 5.14 1.47
C ALA A 36 -3.58 6.64 1.18
N ALA A 37 -4.02 6.97 -0.02
CA ALA A 37 -4.24 8.35 -0.44
C ALA A 37 -5.71 8.53 -0.82
N GLN A 38 -6.34 9.58 -0.30
CA GLN A 38 -7.75 9.86 -0.54
C GLN A 38 -7.94 11.31 -0.97
N LEU A 39 -8.68 11.52 -2.05
CA LEU A 39 -9.15 12.84 -2.46
C LEU A 39 -10.53 13.07 -1.85
N LYS A 40 -10.63 14.02 -0.93
CA LYS A 40 -11.91 14.52 -0.41
C LYS A 40 -12.43 15.59 -1.35
N VAL A 41 -13.38 15.24 -2.19
CA VAL A 41 -13.94 16.15 -3.20
C VAL A 41 -14.68 17.34 -2.56
N GLU A 42 -15.28 17.13 -1.40
CA GLU A 42 -16.01 18.16 -0.63
C GLU A 42 -15.11 19.29 -0.13
N SER A 43 -13.90 18.94 0.30
CA SER A 43 -12.91 19.90 0.79
C SER A 43 -11.78 20.16 -0.20
N LEU A 44 -11.81 19.54 -1.38
CA LEU A 44 -10.73 19.46 -2.36
C LEU A 44 -9.36 19.15 -1.72
N ALA A 45 -9.38 18.34 -0.64
CA ALA A 45 -8.20 18.00 0.13
C ALA A 45 -7.67 16.62 -0.26
N PHE A 46 -6.36 16.50 -0.33
CA PHE A 46 -5.68 15.22 -0.54
C PHE A 46 -5.07 14.75 0.78
N GLU A 47 -5.56 13.64 1.32
CA GLU A 47 -5.09 13.07 2.58
C GLU A 47 -4.27 11.82 2.30
N VAL A 48 -3.12 11.71 2.96
CA VAL A 48 -2.22 10.56 2.87
C VAL A 48 -1.99 10.02 4.27
N GLN A 49 -2.23 8.72 4.46
CA GLN A 49 -2.07 8.05 5.75
C GLN A 49 -1.27 6.75 5.59
N PRO A 50 -0.32 6.44 6.49
CA PRO A 50 0.33 5.14 6.51
C PRO A 50 -0.66 4.06 6.92
N VAL A 51 -0.71 2.95 6.19
CA VAL A 51 -1.69 1.87 6.40
C VAL A 51 -1.07 0.49 6.57
N GLY A 52 0.26 0.40 6.44
CA GLY A 52 0.97 -0.82 6.78
C GLY A 52 2.45 -0.74 6.44
N GLN A 53 3.23 -1.54 7.14
CA GLN A 53 4.66 -1.72 6.88
C GLN A 53 5.02 -3.20 7.00
N THR A 54 5.96 -3.65 6.18
CA THR A 54 6.50 -5.01 6.26
C THR A 54 7.89 -5.07 5.64
N THR A 55 8.51 -6.24 5.70
CA THR A 55 9.76 -6.55 5.01
C THR A 55 9.57 -7.75 4.09
N THR A 56 10.24 -7.74 2.94
CA THR A 56 10.23 -8.90 2.05
C THR A 56 10.99 -10.09 2.64
N CYS A 57 10.57 -11.31 2.28
CA CYS A 57 11.33 -12.52 2.59
C CYS A 57 12.35 -12.85 1.49
N SER A 58 13.05 -13.99 1.62
CA SER A 58 14.13 -14.41 0.71
C SER A 58 13.72 -14.60 -0.75
N SER A 59 12.41 -14.76 -1.04
CA SER A 59 11.87 -14.79 -2.41
C SER A 59 11.40 -13.42 -2.90
N GLY A 60 11.71 -12.34 -2.17
CA GLY A 60 11.28 -10.96 -2.46
C GLY A 60 9.79 -10.70 -2.21
N LEU A 61 9.05 -11.68 -1.68
CA LEU A 61 7.60 -11.55 -1.48
C LEU A 61 7.28 -10.73 -0.23
N PHE A 62 6.22 -9.94 -0.32
CA PHE A 62 5.61 -9.26 0.82
C PHE A 62 4.09 -9.44 0.83
N SER A 63 3.51 -9.36 2.03
CA SER A 63 2.07 -9.31 2.26
C SER A 63 1.80 -8.30 3.38
N VAL A 64 0.91 -7.34 3.14
CA VAL A 64 0.52 -6.30 4.10
C VAL A 64 -0.99 -6.31 4.22
N GLU A 65 -1.49 -6.60 5.41
CA GLU A 65 -2.88 -6.30 5.74
C GLU A 65 -3.02 -4.79 5.93
N THR A 66 -4.05 -4.23 5.33
CA THR A 66 -4.27 -2.79 5.27
C THR A 66 -5.60 -2.49 5.91
N ASP A 67 -5.60 -1.75 7.02
CA ASP A 67 -6.81 -1.23 7.63
C ASP A 67 -7.13 0.13 6.98
N VAL A 68 -7.67 0.10 5.75
CA VAL A 68 -8.23 1.31 5.16
C VAL A 68 -9.70 1.32 5.50
N GLN A 69 -10.04 1.92 6.64
CA GLN A 69 -11.41 2.34 6.90
C GLN A 69 -11.72 3.51 5.97
N MET A 70 -12.17 3.21 4.76
CA MET A 70 -12.88 4.21 3.98
C MET A 70 -14.20 4.46 4.70
N PRO A 71 -14.57 5.72 5.00
CA PRO A 71 -15.93 5.97 5.43
C PRO A 71 -16.84 5.43 4.32
N SER A 72 -17.65 4.43 4.65
CA SER A 72 -18.67 3.92 3.73
C SER A 72 -19.40 5.12 3.17
N SER A 73 -19.36 5.31 1.86
CA SER A 73 -20.33 6.17 1.21
C SER A 73 -21.67 5.46 1.30
N GLU A 74 -22.32 5.52 2.48
CA GLU A 74 -23.74 5.28 2.63
C GLU A 74 -24.44 6.37 1.82
N GLY A 75 -24.75 6.05 0.56
CA GLY A 75 -25.65 6.84 -0.25
C GLY A 75 -27.08 6.69 0.27
N GLY A 76 -27.66 7.79 0.71
CA GLY A 76 -29.10 7.94 0.95
C GLY A 76 -29.88 8.29 -0.31
#